data_AF-A0A7V8NND4-F1
#
_entry.id   AF-A0A7V8NND4-F1
#
_cell.length_a   1.000
_cell.length_b   1.000
_cell.length_c   1.000
_cell.angle_alpha   90.00
_cell.angle_beta   90.00
_cell.angle_gamma   90.00
#
_symmetry.space_group_name_H-M   'P 1'
#
loop_
_entity.id
_entity.type
_entity.pdbx_description
1 polymer ?
#
loop_
_entity_poly.entity_id
_entity_poly.type
_entity_poly.pdbx_seq_one_letter_code
_entity_poly.pdbx_strand_id
1 'polypeptide(L)' 'MASLIAKKKGNQLYYYVVESARVEGQPRIVHQAYLGTADKVAALVKDCTFPPLSAAARDFGL' A
#
# COMPACT_ATOMS: atom_id res chain seq x y z
N MET A 1 5.98 7.91 7.23
CA MET A 1 6.56 7.45 5.95
C MET A 1 5.83 6.19 5.55
N ALA A 2 5.41 6.09 4.29
CA ALA A 2 4.72 4.91 3.80
C ALA A 2 5.69 3.72 3.68
N SER A 3 5.23 2.52 4.03
CA SER A 3 5.96 1.28 3.84
C SER A 3 5.05 0.17 3.32
N LEU A 4 5.65 -0.79 2.61
CA LEU A 4 4.95 -1.96 2.11
C LEU A 4 5.05 -3.10 3.13
N ILE A 5 3.92 -3.72 3.50
CA ILE A 5 3.90 -4.90 4.35
C ILE A 5 3.19 -6.07 3.67
N ALA A 6 3.66 -7.28 3.97
CA ALA A 6 3.00 -8.52 3.56
C ALA A 6 2.37 -9.20 4.77
N LYS A 7 1.14 -9.70 4.61
CA LYS A 7 0.44 -10.54 5.58
C LYS A 7 0.17 -11.90 4.94
N LYS A 8 0.53 -12.98 5.62
CA LYS A 8 0.25 -14.35 5.16
C LYS A 8 -1.05 -14.84 5.79
N LYS A 9 -1.99 -15.33 4.97
CA LYS A 9 -3.21 -16.00 5.42
C LYS A 9 -3.36 -17.32 4.67
N GLY A 10 -3.24 -18.43 5.39
CA GLY A 10 -3.09 -19.76 4.78
C GLY A 10 -1.83 -19.82 3.92
N ASN A 11 -1.96 -20.26 2.67
CA ASN A 11 -0.88 -20.30 1.69
C ASN A 11 -0.76 -19.03 0.84
N GLN A 12 -1.55 -17.99 1.11
CA GLN A 12 -1.58 -16.78 0.28
C GLN A 12 -0.95 -15.56 0.99
N LEU A 13 -0.17 -14.78 0.23
CA LEU A 13 0.37 -13.48 0.64
C LEU A 13 -0.53 -12.33 0.17
N TYR A 14 -0.73 -11.37 1.08
CA TYR A 14 -1.55 -10.17 0.92
C TYR A 14 -0.73 -8.93 1.23
N TYR A 15 -0.74 -7.94 0.34
CA TYR A 15 0.07 -6.74 0.46
C TYR A 15 -0.75 -5.52 0.88
N TYR A 16 -0.13 -4.66 1.67
CA TYR A 16 -0.69 -3.39 2.12
C TYR A 16 0.38 -2.29 2.05
N VAL A 17 -0.07 -1.06 1.78
CA VAL A 17 0.70 0.15 2.11
C VAL A 17 0.26 0.62 3.48
N VAL A 18 1.21 0.86 4.37
CA VAL A 18 0.94 1.38 5.71
C VAL A 18 1.69 2.65 5.98
N GLU A 19 1.09 3.51 6.78
CA GLU A 19 1.76 4.67 7.34
C GLU A 19 1.86 4.52 8.85
N SER A 20 3.08 4.70 9.36
CA SER A 20 3.35 4.69 10.79
C SER A 20 3.49 6.10 11.34
N ALA A 21 2.89 6.35 12.49
CA ALA A 21 3.07 7.56 13.29
C ALA A 21 3.16 7.21 14.78
N ARG A 22 3.57 8.16 15.62
CA ARG A 22 3.50 7.99 17.08
C ARG A 22 2.09 8.37 17.56
N VAL A 23 1.47 7.48 18.31
CA VAL A 23 0.21 7.71 19.03
C VAL A 23 0.52 7.49 20.50
N GLU A 24 0.33 8.52 21.33
CA GLU A 24 0.74 8.50 22.75
C GLU A 24 2.23 8.10 22.93
N GLY A 25 3.10 8.62 22.05
CA GLY A 25 4.54 8.33 22.06
C GLY A 25 4.94 6.96 21.49
N GLN A 26 3.99 6.06 21.25
CA GLN A 26 4.25 4.71 20.76
C GLN A 26 4.08 4.61 19.24
N PRO A 27 4.98 3.92 18.51
CA PRO A 27 4.82 3.73 17.07
C PRO A 27 3.59 2.86 16.77
N ARG A 28 2.67 3.37 15.96
CA ARG A 28 1.43 2.70 15.53
C ARG A 28 1.24 2.87 14.03
N ILE A 29 0.59 1.90 13.40
CA ILE A 29 0.07 2.05 12.04
C ILE A 29 -1.20 2.89 12.13
N VAL A 30 -1.19 4.07 11.49
CA VAL A 30 -2.32 5.02 11.52
C VAL A 30 -3.14 4.97 10.23
N HIS A 31 -2.55 4.52 9.13
CA HIS A 31 -3.24 4.27 7.87
C HIS A 31 -2.80 2.94 7.27
N GLN A 32 -3.75 2.19 6.69
CA GLN A 32 -3.48 0.92 6.01
C GLN A 32 -4.40 0.79 4.79
N ALA A 33 -3.81 0.73 3.60
CA ALA A 33 -4.51 0.50 2.34
C ALA A 33 -4.18 -0.91 1.81
N TYR A 34 -5.21 -1.65 1.40
CA TYR A 34 -5.05 -3.00 0.83
C TYR A 34 -4.71 -2.94 -0.66
N LEU A 35 -3.65 -3.63 -1.07
CA LEU A 35 -3.22 -3.67 -2.47
C LEU A 35 -3.67 -4.91 -3.23
N GLY A 36 -3.87 -6.04 -2.54
CA GLY A 36 -4.20 -7.30 -3.21
C GLY A 36 -3.36 -8.48 -2.75
N THR A 37 -3.46 -9.58 -3.49
CA THR A 37 -2.56 -10.72 -3.39
C THR A 37 -1.23 -10.44 -4.11
N ALA A 38 -0.21 -11.27 -3.85
CA ALA A 38 1.07 -11.20 -4.56
C ALA A 38 0.90 -11.16 -6.09
N ASP A 39 0.10 -12.06 -6.65
CA ASP A 39 -0.14 -12.15 -8.09
C ASP A 39 -0.79 -10.90 -8.67
N LYS A 40 -1.78 -10.33 -7.96
CA LYS A 40 -2.44 -9.08 -8.38
C LYS A 40 -1.46 -7.91 -8.40
N VAL A 41 -0.64 -7.77 -7.37
CA VAL A 41 0.37 -6.70 -7.30
C VAL A 41 1.41 -6.87 -8.39
N ALA A 42 1.89 -8.10 -8.63
CA ALA A 42 2.84 -8.37 -9.70
C ALA A 42 2.25 -8.07 -11.09
N ALA A 43 0.97 -8.36 -11.33
CA ALA A 43 0.28 -8.00 -12.56
C ALA A 43 0.23 -6.47 -12.76
N LEU A 44 -0.18 -5.71 -11.74
CA LEU A 44 -0.22 -4.25 -11.78
C LEU A 44 1.14 -3.63 -12.13
N VAL A 45 2.23 -4.17 -11.58
CA VAL A 45 3.59 -3.68 -11.88
C VAL A 45 4.00 -3.99 -13.32
N LYS A 46 3.64 -5.16 -13.84
CA LYS A 46 3.92 -5.54 -15.24
C LYS A 46 3.12 -4.71 -16.24
N ASP A 47 1.87 -4.43 -15.93
CA ASP A 47 0.98 -3.63 -16.79
C ASP A 47 1.41 -2.15 -16.81
N CYS A 48 2.06 -1.66 -15.75
CA CYS A 48 2.73 -0.36 -15.70
C CYS A 48 4.08 -0.35 -16.44
N THR A 49 4.10 -0.82 -17.70
CA THR A 49 5.32 -0.85 -18.54
C THR A 49 5.76 0.53 -19.01
N PHE A 50 4.91 1.55 -18.86
CA PHE A 50 5.25 2.94 -19.09
C PHE A 50 4.85 3.78 -17.87
N PRO A 51 5.73 4.65 -17.34
CA PRO A 51 5.31 5.61 -16.35
C PRO A 51 4.17 6.44 -16.93
N PRO A 52 3.13 6.74 -16.15
CA PRO A 52 2.06 7.61 -16.63
C PRO A 52 2.68 8.96 -17.01
N LEU A 53 2.26 9.51 -18.15
CA LEU A 53 2.71 10.83 -18.63
C LEU A 53 2.48 11.93 -17.58
N SER A 54 1.48 11.75 -16.71
CA SER A 54 1.22 12.57 -15.54
C SER A 54 0.39 11.79 -14.51
N ALA A 55 0.57 12.08 -13.22
CA ALA A 55 -0.32 11.64 -12.16
C ALA A 55 -0.93 12.87 -11.46
N ALA A 56 -2.24 12.84 -11.20
CA ALA A 56 -2.93 13.85 -10.40
C ALA A 56 -3.34 13.23 -9.07
N ALA A 57 -2.95 13.87 -7.97
CA ALA A 57 -3.46 13.54 -6.64
C ALA A 57 -4.73 14.36 -6.37
N ARG A 58 -5.71 13.76 -5.70
CA ARG A 58 -6.87 14.47 -5.13
C ARG A 58 -6.93 14.15 -3.65
N ASP A 59 -6.92 15.20 -2.84
CA ASP A 59 -7.26 15.09 -1.43
C ASP A 59 -8.77 14.86 -1.31
N PHE A 60 -9.14 13.85 -0.53
CA PHE A 60 -10.53 13.60 -0.16
C PHE A 60 -10.74 14.04 1.29
N GLY A 61 -11.42 15.17 1.48
CA GLY A 61 -11.74 15.75 2.80
C GLY A 61 -11.32 17.22 2.93
N LEU A 62 -12.03 17.96 3.79
CA LEU A 62 -11.76 19.37 4.14
C LEU A 62 -10.56 19.50 5.09
#